data_AF-A0A2D0L3P8-F1
#
_entry.id   AF-A0A2D0L3P8-F1
#
_cell.length_a   1.000
_cell.length_b   1.000
_cell.length_c   1.000
_cell.angle_alpha   90.00
_cell.angle_beta   90.00
_cell.angle_gamma   90.00
#
_symmetry.space_group_name_H-M   'P 1'
#
loop_
_entity.id
_entity.type
_entity.pdbx_description
1 polymer ?
#
loop_
_entity_poly.entity_id
_entity_poly.type
_entity_poly.pdbx_seq_one_letter_code
_entity_poly.pdbx_strand_id
1 'polypeptide(L)' 'MAARLEVSIFYNEEIGQCEVTWAADKTEDFSPMEKSTLEQLKSALMNQLNSGIRHGQVH' A
#
# COMPACT_ATOMS: atom_id res chain seq x y z
N MET A 1 -14.88 14.76 -12.74
CA MET A 1 -13.85 13.77 -13.13
C MET A 1 -13.50 12.98 -11.87
N ALA A 2 -13.43 11.65 -11.94
CA ALA A 2 -13.12 10.83 -10.76
C ALA A 2 -11.60 10.65 -10.61
N ALA A 3 -11.11 10.75 -9.38
CA ALA A 3 -9.75 10.37 -9.01
C ALA A 3 -9.52 8.88 -9.28
N ARG A 4 -8.41 8.52 -9.94
CA ARG A 4 -7.96 7.13 -10.10
C ARG A 4 -6.74 6.91 -9.21
N LEU A 5 -6.88 5.97 -8.28
CA LEU A 5 -5.77 5.38 -7.53
C LEU A 5 -5.51 3.97 -8.07
N GLU A 6 -4.27 3.70 -8.43
CA GLU A 6 -3.78 2.38 -8.78
C GLU A 6 -2.76 1.93 -7.74
N VAL A 7 -2.93 0.70 -7.25
CA VAL A 7 -2.03 0.09 -6.28
C VAL A 7 -1.54 -1.22 -6.87
N SER A 8 -0.24 -1.32 -7.11
CA SER A 8 0.40 -2.54 -7.60
C SER A 8 1.21 -3.15 -6.45
N ILE A 9 0.93 -4.42 -6.15
CA ILE A 9 1.62 -5.19 -5.11
C ILE A 9 2.27 -6.37 -5.81
N PHE A 10 3.58 -6.52 -5.63
CA PHE A 10 4.31 -7.69 -6.13
C PHE A 10 5.22 -8.24 -5.04
N TYR A 11 5.34 -9.56 -4.99
CA TYR A 11 6.26 -10.21 -4.07
C TYR A 11 7.63 -10.30 -4.74
N ASN A 12 8.63 -9.64 -4.18
CA ASN A 12 10.00 -9.74 -4.62
C ASN A 12 10.68 -10.89 -3.86
N GLU A 13 10.93 -11.99 -4.57
CA GLU A 13 11.57 -13.19 -4.02
C GLU A 13 13.04 -12.97 -3.66
N GLU A 14 13.73 -12.01 -4.29
CA GLU A 14 15.16 -11.73 -4.04
C GLU A 14 15.37 -11.11 -2.65
N ILE A 15 14.44 -10.24 -2.21
CA ILE A 15 14.46 -9.62 -0.87
C ILE A 15 13.47 -10.27 0.10
N GLY A 16 12.68 -11.23 -0.37
CA GLY A 16 11.67 -11.94 0.41
C GLY A 16 10.55 -11.05 0.94
N GLN A 17 10.23 -9.94 0.26
CA GLN A 17 9.31 -8.91 0.73
C GLN A 17 8.34 -8.46 -0.37
N CYS A 18 7.17 -7.97 0.04
CA CYS A 18 6.24 -7.32 -0.89
C CYS A 18 6.69 -5.89 -1.17
N GLU A 19 6.87 -5.59 -2.45
CA GLU A 19 7.02 -4.22 -2.93
C GLU A 19 5.65 -3.68 -3.34
N VAL A 20 5.36 -2.45 -2.93
CA VAL A 20 4.07 -1.81 -3.21
C VAL A 20 4.29 -0.46 -3.86
N THR A 21 3.78 -0.34 -5.07
CA THR A 21 3.80 0.89 -5.86
C THR A 21 2.42 1.53 -5.86
N TRP A 22 2.39 2.82 -5.55
CA TRP A 22 1.17 3.63 -5.54
C TRP A 22 1.25 4.63 -6.69
N ALA A 23 0.28 4.59 -7.60
CA ALA A 23 0.16 5.54 -8.70
C ALA A 23 -1.20 6.23 -8.62
N ALA A 24 -1.20 7.55 -8.76
CA ALA A 24 -2.43 8.33 -8.83
C ALA A 24 -2.28 9.37 -9.93
N ASP A 25 -3.23 9.36 -10.86
CA ASP A 25 -3.15 10.13 -12.11
C ASP A 25 -3.34 11.65 -11.87
N LYS A 26 -3.90 12.03 -10.71
CA LYS A 26 -4.25 13.43 -10.34
C LYS A 26 -4.19 13.66 -8.82
N THR A 27 -3.02 13.48 -8.21
CA THR A 27 -2.83 13.69 -6.76
C THR A 27 -3.01 15.16 -6.32
N GLU A 28 -2.96 16.09 -7.27
CA GLU A 28 -3.08 17.53 -7.08
C GLU A 28 -4.52 17.93 -6.72
N ASP A 29 -5.50 17.22 -7.27
CA ASP A 29 -6.94 17.43 -7.05
C ASP A 29 -7.46 16.78 -5.76
N PHE A 30 -6.65 15.99 -5.07
CA PHE A 30 -7.11 15.33 -3.84
C PHE A 30 -7.28 16.36 -2.73
N SER A 31 -8.48 16.36 -2.13
CA SER A 31 -8.73 17.12 -0.92
C SER A 31 -7.80 16.65 0.22
N PRO A 32 -7.53 17.50 1.22
CA PRO A 32 -6.70 17.12 2.36
C PRO A 32 -7.20 15.85 3.07
N MET A 33 -8.52 15.64 3.07
CA MET A 33 -9.14 14.45 3.66
C MET A 33 -8.83 13.19 2.84
N GLU A 34 -8.95 13.24 1.51
CA GLU A 34 -8.61 12.11 0.63
C GLU A 34 -7.13 11.74 0.74
N LYS A 35 -6.23 12.73 0.80
CA LYS A 35 -4.79 12.49 1.04
C LYS A 35 -4.56 11.79 2.38
N SER A 36 -5.22 12.24 3.44
CA SER A 36 -5.13 11.60 4.76
C SER A 36 -5.66 10.15 4.75
N THR A 37 -6.78 9.90 4.06
CA THR A 37 -7.33 8.55 3.91
C THR A 37 -6.39 7.64 3.14
N LEU A 38 -5.75 8.12 2.06
CA LEU A 38 -4.79 7.36 1.28
C LEU A 38 -3.55 6.97 2.10
N GLU A 39 -3.01 7.91 2.88
CA GLU A 39 -1.86 7.62 3.76
C GLU A 39 -2.22 6.60 4.85
N GLN A 40 -3.45 6.68 5.40
CA GLN A 40 -3.95 5.68 6.35
C GLN A 40 -4.08 4.30 5.70
N LEU A 41 -4.63 4.22 4.49
CA LEU A 41 -4.75 2.97 3.73
C LEU A 41 -3.37 2.38 3.42
N LYS A 42 -2.41 3.22 3.04
CA LYS A 42 -1.02 2.81 2.79
C LYS A 42 -0.37 2.23 4.04
N SER A 43 -0.49 2.92 5.17
CA SER A 43 0.03 2.45 6.45
C SER A 43 -0.61 1.12 6.88
N ALA A 44 -1.94 1.01 6.77
CA ALA A 44 -2.66 -0.22 7.10
C ALA A 44 -2.21 -1.41 6.23
N LEU A 45 -2.11 -1.21 4.91
CA LEU A 45 -1.68 -2.26 3.98
C LEU A 45 -0.25 -2.72 4.27
N MET A 46 0.68 -1.78 4.47
CA MET A 46 2.07 -2.09 4.83
C MET A 46 2.15 -2.85 6.14
N ASN A 47 1.37 -2.47 7.15
CA ASN A 47 1.34 -3.19 8.41
C ASN A 47 0.81 -4.62 8.25
N GLN A 48 -0.22 -4.84 7.42
CA GLN A 48 -0.73 -6.19 7.16
C GLN A 48 0.27 -7.07 6.39
N LEU A 49 0.87 -6.53 5.33
CA LEU A 49 1.87 -7.27 4.54
C LEU A 49 3.11 -7.61 5.37
N ASN A 50 3.59 -6.69 6.20
CA ASN A 50 4.72 -6.95 7.09
C ASN A 50 4.36 -7.84 8.28
N SER A 51 3.12 -7.77 8.77
CA SER A 51 2.68 -8.64 9.87
C SER A 51 2.45 -10.09 9.43
N GLY A 52 2.11 -10.33 8.15
CA GLY A 52 2.01 -11.67 7.57
C GLY A 52 3.35 -12.43 7.54
N ILE A 53 4.48 -11.72 7.48
CA ILE A 53 5.83 -12.32 7.50
C ILE A 53 6.14 -12.97 8.87
N ARG A 54 5.48 -12.55 9.96
CA ARG A 54 5.71 -13.10 11.31
C ARG A 54 4.82 -14.29 11.67
N HIS A 55 3.79 -14.60 10.88
CA HIS A 55 2.88 -15.73 11.15
C HIS A 55 3.30 -17.05 10.47
N GLY A 56 4.57 -17.17 10.07
CA GLY A 56 5.18 -18.41 9.57
C GLY A 56 5.96 -19.22 10.62
N GLN A 57 6.06 -18.76 11.87
CA GLN A 57 6.65 -19.54 12.96
C GLN A 57 5.68 -19.67 14.12
N VAL A 58 4.90 -20.75 14.13
CA VAL A 58 4.46 -21.42 15.36
C VAL A 58 4.21 -22.89 15.03
N HIS A 59 5.24 -23.68 15.38
CA HIS A 59 5.30 -25.08 15.82
C HIS A 59 4.19 -26.06 15.42
#